data_AF-G0JNA4-F1
#
_entry.id   AF-G0JNA4-F1
#
_cell.length_a   1.000
_cell.length_b   1.000
_cell.length_c   1.000
_cell.angle_alpha   90.00
_cell.angle_beta   90.00
_cell.angle_gamma   90.00
#
_symmetry.space_group_name_H-M   'P 1'
#
loop_
_entity.id
_entity.type
_entity.pdbx_description
1 polymer ?
#
loop_
_entity_poly.entity_id
_entity_poly.type
_entity_poly.pdbx_seq_one_letter_code
_entity_poly.pdbx_strand_id
1 'polypeptide(L)'
;MWNWLRGKMEPVAPPSGVVIDAGIPAQDRVAELPLPEPLFILHYNGFGLLPENPELRQILLETARSGDFLRDMPRVSAQQLAARAGLQARFGVDTDTVARFFRVLHAEITRRMYVEAAREREGAAGLRLTLLKPETATPEDQAIVDADAHGLGAGVYPFTHIPENPHPGTENPFIIRVVMKKDLV
;
A
#
# COMPACT_ATOMS: atom_id res chain seq x y z
N MET A 1 -17.11 -0.49 8.24
CA MET A 1 -17.88 0.20 7.19
C MET A 1 -17.20 1.55 6.97
N TRP A 2 -16.36 1.64 5.95
CA TRP A 2 -15.43 2.75 5.75
C TRP A 2 -16.09 3.88 4.95
N ASN A 3 -16.70 4.84 5.64
CA ASN A 3 -17.55 5.86 5.04
C ASN A 3 -16.83 6.96 4.24
N TRP A 4 -15.49 7.01 4.18
CA TRP A 4 -14.81 8.13 3.50
C TRP A 4 -14.85 8.04 1.96
N LEU A 5 -15.08 6.85 1.38
CA LEU A 5 -15.01 6.64 -0.07
C LEU A 5 -16.19 7.22 -0.86
N ARG A 6 -17.22 7.73 -0.16
CA ARG A 6 -18.38 8.40 -0.77
C ARG A 6 -18.16 9.90 -0.91
N GLY A 7 -17.11 10.30 -1.62
CA GLY A 7 -16.90 11.68 -2.03
C GLY A 7 -17.75 12.01 -3.27
N LYS A 8 -18.92 12.63 -3.08
CA LYS A 8 -19.52 13.47 -4.13
C LYS A 8 -18.76 14.81 -4.12
N MET A 9 -18.14 15.18 -5.23
CA MET A 9 -17.67 16.55 -5.45
C MET A 9 -18.07 17.00 -6.86
N GLU A 10 -18.80 18.12 -6.92
CA GLU A 10 -18.77 19.03 -8.07
C GLU A 10 -17.92 20.26 -7.70
N PRO A 11 -17.33 20.95 -8.69
CA PRO A 11 -16.01 21.55 -8.52
C PRO A 11 -16.07 23.04 -8.19
N VAL A 12 -15.22 23.46 -7.26
CA VAL A 12 -14.63 24.81 -7.27
C VAL A 12 -13.14 24.60 -7.07
N ALA A 13 -12.35 24.92 -8.10
CA ALA A 13 -10.91 24.70 -8.09
C ALA A 13 -10.27 25.40 -6.87
N PRO A 14 -9.57 24.67 -5.98
CA PRO A 14 -8.86 25.31 -4.88
C PRO A 14 -7.59 25.99 -5.40
N PRO A 15 -7.15 27.09 -4.78
CA PRO A 15 -5.98 27.83 -5.24
C PRO A 15 -4.72 26.97 -5.06
N SER A 16 -3.81 27.11 -6.02
CA SER A 16 -2.51 26.44 -6.05
C SER A 16 -1.72 26.72 -4.76
N GLY A 17 -1.44 25.67 -3.99
CA GLY A 17 -0.55 25.74 -2.82
C GLY A 17 -1.17 25.35 -1.48
N VAL A 18 -2.45 24.98 -1.43
CA VAL A 18 -3.06 24.45 -0.19
C VAL A 18 -2.85 22.95 -0.13
N VAL A 19 -1.98 22.49 0.77
CA VAL A 19 -2.02 21.13 1.28
C VAL A 19 -3.37 20.99 1.97
N ILE A 20 -4.34 20.38 1.28
CA ILE A 20 -5.60 19.98 1.91
C ILE A 20 -5.20 18.85 2.84
N ASP A 21 -4.99 19.20 4.11
CA ASP A 21 -4.89 18.27 5.22
C ASP A 21 -6.28 17.63 5.35
N ALA A 22 -6.56 16.66 4.48
CA ALA A 22 -7.74 15.79 4.56
C ALA A 22 -7.49 14.80 5.71
N GLY A 23 -7.29 15.35 6.91
CA GLY A 23 -7.01 14.63 8.13
C GLY A 23 -8.29 13.98 8.62
N ILE A 24 -8.33 12.65 8.61
CA ILE A 24 -9.36 11.86 9.27
C ILE A 24 -9.43 12.34 10.74
N PRO A 25 -10.62 12.76 11.23
CA PRO A 25 -10.80 13.20 12.61
C PRO A 25 -10.28 12.16 13.59
N ALA A 26 -9.72 12.57 14.73
CA ALA A 26 -9.07 11.66 15.69
C ALA A 26 -9.95 10.49 16.12
N GLN A 27 -11.26 10.74 16.25
CA GLN A 27 -12.28 9.75 16.61
C GLN A 27 -12.58 8.72 15.50
N ASP A 28 -12.28 9.05 14.25
CA ASP A 28 -12.50 8.19 13.08
C ASP A 28 -11.21 7.46 12.65
N ARG A 29 -10.10 7.67 13.40
CA ARG A 29 -8.82 7.03 13.15
C ARG A 29 -8.88 5.57 13.55
N VAL A 30 -8.29 4.74 12.71
CA VAL A 30 -8.08 3.33 13.03
C VAL A 30 -6.96 3.24 14.04
N ALA A 31 -7.19 2.53 15.15
CA ALA A 31 -6.14 2.26 16.11
C ALA A 31 -5.00 1.41 15.49
N GLU A 32 -5.37 0.47 14.62
CA GLU A 32 -4.45 -0.48 13.97
C GLU A 32 -4.74 -0.60 12.47
N LEU A 33 -3.72 -0.39 11.65
CA LEU A 33 -3.81 -0.56 10.19
C LEU A 33 -3.91 -2.05 9.82
N PRO A 34 -4.58 -2.39 8.70
CA PRO A 34 -4.78 -3.77 8.27
C PRO A 34 -3.50 -4.36 7.65
N LEU A 35 -2.47 -4.61 8.48
CA LEU A 35 -1.22 -5.26 8.11
C LEU A 35 -1.06 -6.60 8.83
N PRO A 36 -1.45 -7.73 8.20
CA PRO A 36 -1.20 -9.06 8.74
C PRO A 36 0.29 -9.32 8.95
N GLU A 37 0.66 -9.95 10.05
CA GLU A 37 2.06 -10.28 10.34
C GLU A 37 2.72 -11.16 9.27
N PRO A 38 2.05 -12.20 8.71
CA PRO A 38 2.66 -12.99 7.63
C PRO A 38 3.05 -12.16 6.41
N LEU A 39 2.24 -11.15 6.08
CA LEU A 39 2.53 -10.24 4.97
C LEU A 39 3.71 -9.32 5.28
N PHE A 40 3.75 -8.77 6.50
CA PHE A 40 4.90 -8.00 6.94
C PHE A 40 6.20 -8.82 6.87
N ILE A 41 6.18 -10.07 7.34
CA ILE A 41 7.34 -10.98 7.28
C ILE A 41 7.77 -11.23 5.83
N LEU A 42 6.81 -11.42 4.92
CA LEU A 42 7.09 -11.61 3.50
C LEU A 42 7.84 -10.40 2.91
N HIS A 43 7.39 -9.18 3.19
CA HIS A 43 8.07 -7.96 2.74
C HIS A 43 9.39 -7.70 3.46
N TYR A 44 9.48 -8.02 4.75
CA TYR A 44 10.71 -7.89 5.53
C TYR A 44 11.83 -8.74 4.92
N ASN A 45 11.54 -10.01 4.65
CA ASN A 45 12.48 -10.95 4.06
C ASN A 45 12.82 -10.58 2.61
N GLY A 46 11.81 -10.19 1.82
CA GLY A 46 12.02 -9.78 0.43
C GLY A 46 12.83 -8.48 0.27
N PHE A 47 12.80 -7.57 1.26
CA PHE A 47 13.51 -6.30 1.17
C PHE A 47 15.02 -6.47 1.25
N GLY A 48 15.51 -7.48 1.97
CA GLY A 48 16.90 -7.95 1.94
C GLY A 48 17.97 -7.01 2.51
N LEU A 49 17.63 -5.77 2.88
CA LEU A 49 18.58 -4.77 3.43
C LEU A 49 18.47 -4.58 4.95
N LEU A 50 17.49 -5.22 5.61
CA LEU A 50 17.32 -5.17 7.05
C LEU A 50 18.00 -6.37 7.71
N PRO A 51 18.64 -6.20 8.88
CA PRO A 51 19.30 -7.31 9.57
C PRO A 51 18.28 -8.32 10.09
N GLU A 52 18.60 -9.60 10.12
CA GLU A 52 17.72 -10.61 10.74
C GLU A 52 17.75 -10.49 12.27
N ASN A 53 16.85 -9.67 12.81
CA ASN A 53 16.76 -9.41 14.24
C ASN A 53 15.28 -9.41 14.70
N PRO A 54 14.86 -10.33 15.59
CA PRO A 54 13.47 -10.43 16.03
C PRO A 54 12.93 -9.17 16.71
N GLU A 55 13.77 -8.46 17.48
CA GLU A 55 13.39 -7.23 18.18
C GLU A 55 13.17 -6.08 17.19
N LEU A 56 14.08 -5.89 16.22
CA LEU A 56 13.90 -4.92 15.14
C LEU A 56 12.63 -5.22 14.35
N ARG A 57 12.42 -6.49 13.99
CA ARG A 57 11.24 -6.95 13.25
C ARG A 57 9.95 -6.60 13.99
N GLN A 58 9.89 -6.86 15.29
CA GLN A 58 8.73 -6.53 16.12
C GLN A 58 8.46 -5.02 16.17
N ILE A 59 9.50 -4.22 16.42
CA ILE A 59 9.39 -2.76 16.50
C ILE A 59 8.93 -2.17 15.16
N LEU A 60 9.43 -2.68 14.04
CA LEU A 60 9.02 -2.23 12.70
C LEU A 60 7.56 -2.62 12.41
N LEU A 61 7.12 -3.82 12.79
CA LEU A 61 5.74 -4.26 12.64
C LEU A 61 4.78 -3.38 13.45
N GLU A 62 5.08 -3.13 14.72
CA GLU A 62 4.30 -2.24 15.58
C GLU A 62 4.23 -0.82 15.03
N THR A 63 5.35 -0.32 14.48
CA THR A 63 5.40 0.99 13.82
C THR A 63 4.47 1.01 12.60
N ALA A 64 4.54 0.00 11.74
CA ALA A 64 3.77 -0.08 10.50
C ALA A 64 2.26 -0.32 10.74
N ARG A 65 1.90 -0.85 11.90
CA ARG A 65 0.51 -1.04 12.33
C ARG A 65 -0.11 0.17 12.99
N SER A 66 0.70 1.13 13.46
CA SER A 66 0.20 2.36 14.06
C SER A 66 -0.74 3.11 13.11
N GLY A 67 -1.88 3.58 13.60
CA GLY A 67 -2.81 4.41 12.82
C GLY A 67 -2.19 5.69 12.23
N ASP A 68 -1.09 6.17 12.81
CA ASP A 68 -0.36 7.35 12.33
C ASP A 68 0.60 7.04 11.17
N PHE A 69 0.90 5.75 10.90
CA PHE A 69 1.92 5.33 9.95
C PHE A 69 1.67 5.84 8.53
N LEU A 70 0.42 5.78 8.04
CA LEU A 70 0.10 6.28 6.71
C LEU A 70 0.13 7.81 6.63
N ARG A 71 -0.16 8.51 7.74
CA ARG A 71 -0.17 9.98 7.81
C ARG A 71 1.25 10.53 7.79
N ASP A 72 2.12 9.99 8.63
CA ASP A 72 3.44 10.59 8.86
C ASP A 72 4.36 10.45 7.62
N MET A 73 4.00 9.62 6.64
CA MET A 73 4.81 9.29 5.46
C MET A 73 6.10 8.52 5.84
N PRO A 74 6.65 7.68 4.94
CA PRO A 74 7.73 6.75 5.29
C PRO A 74 8.95 7.37 5.96
N ARG A 75 9.38 8.56 5.50
CA ARG A 75 10.57 9.24 6.03
C ARG A 75 10.39 9.74 7.45
N VAL A 76 9.23 10.33 7.78
CA VAL A 76 8.99 10.86 9.13
C VAL A 76 8.80 9.70 10.10
N SER A 77 8.06 8.64 9.71
CA SER A 77 7.92 7.44 10.54
C SER A 77 9.29 6.81 10.84
N ALA A 78 10.20 6.74 9.87
CA ALA A 78 11.55 6.24 10.08
C ALA A 78 12.38 7.14 11.01
N GLN A 79 12.27 8.47 10.88
CA GLN A 79 12.97 9.43 11.74
C GLN A 79 12.47 9.37 13.19
N GLN A 80 11.15 9.33 13.40
CA GLN A 80 10.56 9.15 14.72
C GLN A 80 10.98 7.82 15.34
N LEU A 81 11.02 6.75 14.52
CA LEU A 81 11.49 5.45 14.97
C LEU A 81 12.98 5.49 15.36
N ALA A 82 13.83 6.13 14.56
CA ALA A 82 15.24 6.31 14.86
C ALA A 82 15.44 7.04 16.20
N ALA A 83 14.69 8.12 16.43
CA ALA A 83 14.77 8.93 17.64
C ALA A 83 14.32 8.16 18.89
N ARG A 84 13.24 7.38 18.81
CA ARG A 84 12.69 6.64 19.96
C ARG A 84 13.42 5.33 20.25
N ALA A 85 13.85 4.62 19.20
CA ALA A 85 14.38 3.26 19.33
C ALA A 85 15.90 3.18 19.20
N GLY A 86 16.60 4.20 18.68
CA GLY A 86 18.05 4.17 18.53
C GLY A 86 18.53 3.19 17.45
N LEU A 87 17.93 3.25 16.26
CA LEU A 87 18.10 2.27 15.16
C LEU A 87 19.57 1.96 14.82
N GLN A 88 20.38 3.00 14.55
CA GLN A 88 21.78 2.82 14.19
C GLN A 88 22.60 2.23 15.34
N ALA A 89 22.39 2.72 16.56
CA ALA A 89 23.18 2.32 17.73
C ALA A 89 22.88 0.87 18.18
N ARG A 90 21.63 0.41 18.04
CA ARG A 90 21.20 -0.92 18.50
C ARG A 90 21.23 -1.99 17.42
N PHE A 91 20.87 -1.63 16.19
CA PHE A 91 20.67 -2.61 15.12
C PHE A 91 21.59 -2.38 13.92
N GLY A 92 22.42 -1.32 13.94
CA GLY A 92 23.32 -1.01 12.84
C GLY A 92 22.63 -0.59 11.54
N VAL A 93 21.34 -0.25 11.60
CA VAL A 93 20.53 0.15 10.44
C VAL A 93 20.34 1.66 10.39
N ASP A 94 20.60 2.23 9.23
CA ASP A 94 20.42 3.66 9.02
C ASP A 94 18.93 4.00 8.78
N THR A 95 18.61 5.28 8.98
CA THR A 95 17.23 5.77 8.85
C THR A 95 16.71 5.73 7.41
N ASP A 96 17.57 5.86 6.40
CA ASP A 96 17.17 5.82 4.99
C ASP A 96 16.76 4.41 4.58
N THR A 97 17.51 3.39 4.99
CA THR A 97 17.15 1.97 4.80
C THR A 97 15.78 1.66 5.38
N VAL A 98 15.48 2.14 6.60
CA VAL A 98 14.15 1.97 7.20
C VAL A 98 13.09 2.79 6.46
N ALA A 99 13.37 4.02 6.01
CA ALA A 99 12.44 4.82 5.24
C ALA A 99 12.07 4.16 3.89
N ARG A 100 13.04 3.52 3.23
CA ARG A 100 12.82 2.74 2.00
C ARG A 100 11.94 1.53 2.27
N PHE A 101 12.19 0.78 3.34
CA PHE A 101 11.31 -0.32 3.74
C PHE A 101 9.90 0.16 4.07
N PHE A 102 9.76 1.26 4.81
CA PHE A 102 8.47 1.85 5.11
C PHE A 102 7.71 2.32 3.88
N ARG A 103 8.39 2.74 2.81
CA ARG A 103 7.74 3.06 1.54
C ARG A 103 7.08 1.83 0.92
N VAL A 104 7.75 0.68 0.97
CA VAL A 104 7.21 -0.60 0.51
C VAL A 104 5.94 -0.95 1.30
N LEU A 105 6.00 -0.88 2.63
CA LEU A 105 4.83 -1.16 3.48
C LEU A 105 3.70 -0.16 3.28
N HIS A 106 4.01 1.13 3.09
CA HIS A 106 3.01 2.17 2.84
C HIS A 106 2.25 1.88 1.54
N ALA A 107 2.96 1.52 0.47
CA ALA A 107 2.35 1.11 -0.79
C ALA A 107 1.45 -0.13 -0.62
N GLU A 108 1.90 -1.16 0.11
CA GLU A 108 1.13 -2.39 0.31
C GLU A 108 -0.12 -2.19 1.17
N ILE A 109 -0.01 -1.46 2.29
CA ILE A 109 -1.16 -1.14 3.14
C ILE A 109 -2.17 -0.31 2.36
N THR A 110 -1.70 0.72 1.63
CA THR A 110 -2.57 1.56 0.79
C THR A 110 -3.28 0.74 -0.28
N ARG A 111 -2.55 -0.17 -0.94
CA ARG A 111 -3.13 -1.11 -1.91
C ARG A 111 -4.26 -1.92 -1.31
N ARG A 112 -4.04 -2.53 -0.14
CA ARG A 112 -5.04 -3.35 0.53
C ARG A 112 -6.27 -2.55 0.94
N MET A 113 -6.07 -1.37 1.52
CA MET A 113 -7.18 -0.48 1.86
C MET A 113 -7.99 -0.12 0.62
N TYR A 114 -7.34 0.17 -0.51
CA TYR A 114 -8.02 0.46 -1.77
C TYR A 114 -8.76 -0.76 -2.35
N VAL A 115 -8.19 -1.96 -2.26
CA VAL A 115 -8.85 -3.20 -2.68
C VAL A 115 -10.12 -3.44 -1.86
N GLU A 116 -10.03 -3.35 -0.54
CA GLU A 116 -11.17 -3.56 0.35
C GLU A 116 -12.25 -2.49 0.15
N ALA A 117 -11.84 -1.23 0.02
CA ALA A 117 -12.69 -0.13 -0.39
C ALA A 117 -13.46 -0.40 -1.69
N ALA A 118 -12.75 -0.92 -2.70
CA ALA A 118 -13.34 -1.22 -4.00
C ALA A 118 -14.34 -2.39 -3.94
N ARG A 119 -14.12 -3.39 -3.07
CA ARG A 119 -15.06 -4.50 -2.85
C ARG A 119 -16.42 -4.02 -2.36
N GLU A 120 -16.44 -3.01 -1.51
CA GLU A 120 -17.67 -2.45 -0.93
C GLU A 120 -18.47 -1.59 -1.94
N ARG A 121 -17.89 -1.28 -3.12
CA ARG A 121 -18.54 -0.42 -4.11
C ARG A 121 -19.62 -1.18 -4.88
N GLU A 122 -20.84 -0.66 -4.82
CA GLU A 122 -21.97 -1.21 -5.56
C GLU A 122 -21.68 -1.29 -7.07
N GLY A 123 -21.91 -2.47 -7.65
CA GLY A 123 -21.69 -2.73 -9.07
C GLY A 123 -20.22 -2.90 -9.47
N ALA A 124 -19.27 -2.92 -8.54
CA ALA A 124 -17.89 -3.29 -8.84
C ALA A 124 -17.80 -4.78 -9.23
N ALA A 125 -17.06 -5.08 -10.29
CA ALA A 125 -16.81 -6.43 -10.77
C ALA A 125 -15.43 -6.95 -10.36
N GLY A 126 -14.45 -6.04 -10.23
CA GLY A 126 -13.07 -6.39 -9.92
C GLY A 126 -12.14 -5.20 -10.06
N LEU A 127 -10.86 -5.49 -10.25
CA LEU A 127 -9.81 -4.51 -10.43
C LEU A 127 -9.05 -4.77 -11.72
N ARG A 128 -8.72 -3.71 -12.44
CA ARG A 128 -7.76 -3.74 -13.53
C ARG A 128 -6.39 -3.31 -13.02
N LEU A 129 -5.38 -4.13 -13.30
CA LEU A 129 -3.98 -3.84 -13.06
C LEU A 129 -3.34 -3.34 -14.37
N THR A 130 -2.57 -2.26 -14.27
CA THR A 130 -1.76 -1.72 -15.36
C THR A 130 -0.39 -1.36 -14.82
N LEU A 131 0.65 -1.37 -15.65
CA LEU A 131 2.01 -1.08 -15.20
C LEU A 131 2.21 0.42 -14.96
N LEU A 132 2.79 0.78 -13.80
CA LEU A 132 3.21 2.14 -13.51
C LEU A 132 4.35 2.59 -14.44
N LYS A 133 5.28 1.67 -14.72
CA LYS A 133 6.45 1.87 -15.59
C LYS A 133 6.60 0.69 -16.54
N PRO A 134 5.85 0.66 -17.66
CA PRO A 134 5.89 -0.45 -18.61
C PRO A 134 7.29 -0.71 -19.17
N GLU A 135 8.11 0.33 -19.33
CA GLU A 135 9.45 0.27 -19.93
C GLU A 135 10.48 -0.48 -19.07
N THR A 136 10.24 -0.62 -17.77
CA THR A 136 11.12 -1.34 -16.84
C THR A 136 10.44 -2.56 -16.21
N ALA A 137 9.26 -2.94 -16.69
CA ALA A 137 8.50 -4.04 -16.12
C ALA A 137 9.19 -5.39 -16.36
N THR A 138 9.14 -6.26 -15.36
CA THR A 138 9.63 -7.63 -15.53
C THR A 138 8.64 -8.45 -16.38
N PRO A 139 9.08 -9.57 -16.99
CA PRO A 139 8.17 -10.46 -17.70
C PRO A 139 7.01 -10.98 -16.84
N GLU A 140 7.23 -11.14 -15.53
CA GLU A 140 6.20 -11.54 -14.57
C GLU A 140 5.17 -10.44 -14.36
N ASP A 141 5.61 -9.18 -14.22
CA ASP A 141 4.69 -8.04 -14.11
C ASP A 141 3.85 -7.88 -15.39
N GLN A 142 4.48 -8.08 -16.55
CA GLN A 142 3.82 -8.01 -17.85
C GLN A 142 2.77 -9.13 -17.98
N ALA A 143 3.11 -10.35 -17.57
CA ALA A 143 2.18 -11.48 -17.59
C ALA A 143 0.92 -11.22 -16.75
N ILE A 144 1.05 -10.51 -15.62
CA ILE A 144 -0.09 -10.13 -14.78
C ILE A 144 -1.01 -9.14 -15.51
N VAL A 145 -0.48 -8.12 -16.18
CA VAL A 145 -1.33 -7.11 -16.83
C VAL A 145 -1.90 -7.57 -18.18
N ASP A 146 -1.30 -8.57 -18.80
CA ASP A 146 -1.76 -9.16 -20.07
C ASP A 146 -2.72 -10.34 -19.86
N ALA A 147 -2.76 -10.92 -18.67
CA ALA A 147 -3.61 -12.08 -18.39
C ALA A 147 -5.10 -11.75 -18.49
N ASP A 148 -5.86 -12.62 -19.16
CA ASP A 148 -7.32 -12.63 -19.15
C ASP A 148 -7.84 -14.01 -18.68
N ALA A 149 -7.33 -14.47 -17.54
CA ALA A 149 -7.66 -15.78 -17.00
C ALA A 149 -9.13 -15.92 -16.55
N HIS A 150 -9.84 -14.80 -16.43
CA HIS A 150 -11.20 -14.74 -15.89
C HIS A 150 -12.25 -14.27 -16.92
N GLY A 151 -11.86 -14.00 -18.17
CA GLY A 151 -12.75 -13.52 -19.22
C GLY A 151 -13.33 -12.13 -18.94
N LEU A 152 -12.60 -11.29 -18.20
CA LEU A 152 -12.99 -9.94 -17.82
C LEU A 152 -12.20 -8.87 -18.59
N GLY A 153 -11.33 -9.31 -19.51
CA GLY A 153 -10.37 -8.50 -20.24
C GLY A 153 -8.98 -8.53 -19.61
N ALA A 154 -7.97 -8.18 -20.42
CA ALA A 154 -6.57 -8.19 -20.00
C ALA A 154 -6.31 -7.37 -18.71
N GLY A 155 -5.63 -8.00 -17.76
CA GLY A 155 -5.24 -7.45 -16.48
C GLY A 155 -6.42 -7.24 -15.53
N VAL A 156 -7.62 -7.77 -15.83
CA VAL A 156 -8.81 -7.63 -14.99
C VAL A 156 -8.99 -8.87 -14.13
N TYR A 157 -9.02 -8.65 -12.81
CA TYR A 157 -9.14 -9.70 -11.81
C TYR A 157 -10.41 -9.49 -10.97
N PRO A 158 -11.21 -10.55 -10.74
CA PRO A 158 -12.28 -10.49 -9.76
C PRO A 158 -11.66 -10.32 -8.36
N PHE A 159 -12.42 -9.75 -7.44
CA PHE A 159 -11.92 -9.51 -6.08
C PHE A 159 -11.48 -10.79 -5.36
N THR A 160 -11.94 -11.97 -5.76
CA THR A 160 -11.52 -13.26 -5.18
C THR A 160 -10.14 -13.75 -5.66
N HIS A 161 -9.57 -13.16 -6.72
CA HIS A 161 -8.34 -13.64 -7.36
C HIS A 161 -7.37 -12.49 -7.71
N ILE A 162 -7.28 -11.47 -6.85
CA ILE A 162 -6.34 -10.36 -7.07
C ILE A 162 -4.91 -10.88 -6.84
N PRO A 163 -4.00 -10.73 -7.82
CA PRO A 163 -2.59 -11.08 -7.64
C PRO A 163 -1.96 -10.31 -6.48
N GLU A 164 -1.10 -11.00 -5.73
CA GLU A 164 -0.21 -10.36 -4.76
C GLU A 164 0.95 -9.67 -5.49
N ASN A 165 1.75 -8.90 -4.75
CA ASN A 165 2.98 -8.31 -5.31
C ASN A 165 3.96 -9.46 -5.68
N PRO A 166 4.36 -9.61 -6.96
CA PRO A 166 5.30 -10.65 -7.37
C PRO A 166 6.70 -10.48 -6.77
N HIS A 167 7.05 -9.26 -6.36
CA HIS A 167 8.36 -8.90 -5.81
C HIS A 167 8.26 -8.38 -4.37
N PRO A 168 8.07 -9.25 -3.36
CA PRO A 168 8.06 -8.84 -1.97
C PRO A 168 9.28 -8.02 -1.59
N GLY A 169 9.09 -7.03 -0.72
CA GLY A 169 10.14 -6.08 -0.36
C GLY A 169 10.37 -4.97 -1.39
N THR A 170 9.62 -4.92 -2.49
CA THR A 170 9.63 -3.79 -3.42
C THR A 170 8.26 -3.12 -3.49
N GLU A 171 8.21 -1.87 -3.94
CA GLU A 171 6.93 -1.18 -4.18
C GLU A 171 6.14 -1.91 -5.25
N ASN A 172 4.82 -2.00 -5.07
CA ASN A 172 3.95 -2.66 -6.04
C ASN A 172 4.02 -1.93 -7.39
N PRO A 173 4.29 -2.61 -8.51
CA PRO A 173 4.51 -1.97 -9.80
C PRO A 173 3.21 -1.58 -10.52
N PHE A 174 2.04 -1.88 -9.95
CA PHE A 174 0.75 -1.75 -10.62
C PHE A 174 -0.03 -0.49 -10.21
N ILE A 175 -0.59 0.18 -11.21
CA ILE A 175 -1.72 1.10 -11.04
C ILE A 175 -3.01 0.28 -11.03
N ILE A 176 -3.87 0.53 -10.03
CA ILE A 176 -5.11 -0.23 -9.81
C ILE A 176 -6.34 0.62 -10.11
N ARG A 177 -7.22 0.14 -10.98
CA ARG A 177 -8.49 0.79 -11.30
C ARG A 177 -9.67 -0.14 -11.01
N VAL A 178 -10.73 0.38 -10.40
CA VAL A 178 -11.97 -0.40 -10.20
C VAL A 178 -12.68 -0.57 -11.54
N VAL A 179 -13.06 -1.81 -11.86
CA VAL A 179 -13.88 -2.12 -13.03
C VAL A 179 -15.32 -2.32 -12.57
N MET A 180 -16.26 -1.63 -13.21
CA MET A 180 -17.68 -1.78 -12.90
C MET A 180 -18.31 -2.83 -13.81
N LYS A 181 -19.34 -3.54 -13.34
CA LYS A 181 -20.08 -4.53 -14.14
C LYS A 181 -20.61 -3.98 -15.45
N LYS A 182 -21.02 -2.70 -15.46
CA LYS A 182 -21.49 -2.00 -16.66
C LYS A 182 -20.40 -1.76 -17.72
N ASP A 183 -19.12 -1.83 -17.33
CA ASP A 183 -17.98 -1.61 -18.21
C ASP A 183 -17.45 -2.94 -18.80
N LEU A 184 -18.04 -4.08 -18.38
CA LEU A 184 -17.81 -5.40 -18.94
C LEU A 184 -18.88 -5.63 -20.03
N VAL A 185 -18.46 -5.63 -21.29
CA VAL A 185 -19.31 -5.84 -22.47
C VAL A 185 -18.83 -7.05 -23.23
#